data_AF-A0A1I0W3Q9-F1
#
_entry.id   AF-A0A1I0W3Q9-F1
#
_cell.length_a   1.000
_cell.length_b   1.000
_cell.length_c   1.000
_cell.angle_alpha   90.00
_cell.angle_beta   90.00
_cell.angle_gamma   90.00
#
_symmetry.space_group_name_H-M   'P 1'
#
loop_
_entity.id
_entity.type
_entity.pdbx_description
1 polymer ?
#
loop_
_entity_poly.entity_id
_entity_poly.type
_entity_poly.pdbx_seq_one_letter_code
_entity_poly.pdbx_strand_id
1 'polypeptide(L)'
;MSSAPVAALIVVLTLAAVLLTSGVAKLRDPRATRDAFDALKVPTVVAPDVSARALPWVEIALAILLLVTPAGWLFPVSAVLVLLMLAYTGIVARALGFDEPVACSCFGSLGRHEIDRTTLARNVLLTALAAAVVWFALDGGSTPSALADLDGAGWWALAAATAAAAVAVMVTGGASSAGRSPVGGDELLDYERQPIPYGVVTHHDGRASTLSELARTQARLLVVLNPSCGPCVRTAEKLDGWAAQLTPAVGVLAVYPDEHSALAAGEHAPELAVSEPELNVRRLFSVGTPAAVLLGADGFLAGGPVGGEDAVAEFVAEVLQELVTHQGADG
;
A
#
# COMPACT_ATOMS: atom_id res chain seq x y z
N MET A 1 4.57 43.91 -10.90
CA MET A 1 4.08 42.89 -9.94
C MET A 1 4.89 41.63 -10.22
N SER A 2 5.72 41.17 -9.29
CA SER A 2 6.46 39.92 -9.47
C SER A 2 5.66 38.77 -8.87
N SER A 3 5.24 37.81 -9.68
CA SER A 3 4.52 36.62 -9.21
C SER A 3 5.45 35.55 -8.61
N ALA A 4 6.77 35.78 -8.66
CA ALA A 4 7.80 34.84 -8.23
C ALA A 4 7.69 34.37 -6.76
N PRO A 5 7.52 35.24 -5.73
CA PRO A 5 7.47 34.79 -4.34
C PRO A 5 6.25 33.91 -4.07
N VAL A 6 5.09 34.23 -4.68
CA VAL A 6 3.86 33.42 -4.57
C VAL A 6 4.06 32.03 -5.18
N ALA A 7 4.65 31.96 -6.38
CA ALA A 7 4.93 30.69 -7.04
C ALA A 7 5.91 29.84 -6.23
N ALA A 8 7.02 30.42 -5.76
CA ALA A 8 8.00 29.73 -4.91
C ALA A 8 7.37 29.22 -3.60
N LEU A 9 6.54 30.04 -2.94
CA LEU A 9 5.84 29.67 -1.71
C LEU A 9 4.86 28.50 -1.92
N ILE A 10 4.09 28.48 -3.01
CA ILE A 10 3.22 27.36 -3.37
C ILE A 10 4.03 26.08 -3.59
N VAL A 11 5.18 26.16 -4.27
CA VAL A 11 6.08 25.01 -4.50
C VAL A 11 6.63 24.46 -3.18
N VAL A 12 7.15 25.34 -2.30
CA VAL A 12 7.69 24.94 -1.00
C VAL A 12 6.61 24.32 -0.10
N LEU A 13 5.43 24.94 0.00
CA LEU A 13 4.32 24.42 0.80
C LEU A 13 3.84 23.06 0.28
N THR A 14 3.80 22.87 -1.03
CA THR A 14 3.45 21.57 -1.66
C THR A 14 4.46 20.49 -1.28
N LEU A 15 5.77 20.77 -1.39
CA LEU A 15 6.82 19.82 -1.04
C LEU A 15 6.83 19.51 0.46
N ALA A 16 6.69 20.52 1.32
CA ALA A 16 6.61 20.34 2.77
C ALA A 16 5.38 19.51 3.19
N ALA A 17 4.22 19.74 2.58
CA ALA A 17 3.01 18.94 2.83
C ALA A 17 3.18 17.47 2.39
N VAL A 18 3.78 17.21 1.23
CA VAL A 18 4.09 15.85 0.75
C VAL A 18 5.07 15.14 1.69
N LEU A 19 6.14 15.81 2.13
CA LEU A 19 7.11 15.23 3.05
C LEU A 19 6.53 14.96 4.45
N LEU A 20 5.75 15.90 5.01
CA LEU A 20 5.08 15.70 6.30
C LEU A 20 4.08 14.55 6.27
N THR A 21 3.22 14.49 5.25
CA THR A 21 2.25 13.39 5.11
C THR A 21 2.94 12.05 4.89
N SER A 22 3.99 12.01 4.05
CA SER A 22 4.82 10.84 3.82
C SER A 22 5.52 10.33 5.10
N GLY A 23 6.24 11.22 5.80
CA GLY A 23 6.96 10.87 7.02
C GLY A 23 6.03 10.47 8.17
N VAL A 24 4.91 11.16 8.38
CA VAL A 24 3.91 10.78 9.39
C VAL A 24 3.25 9.44 9.06
N ALA A 25 3.03 9.12 7.79
CA ALA A 25 2.53 7.81 7.38
C ALA A 25 3.53 6.69 7.70
N LYS A 26 4.83 6.90 7.43
CA LYS A 26 5.89 5.93 7.79
C LYS A 26 6.13 5.80 9.29
N LEU A 27 5.95 6.86 10.07
CA LEU A 27 6.00 6.79 11.55
C LEU A 27 4.83 5.99 12.14
N ARG A 28 3.66 6.01 11.49
CA ARG A 28 2.50 5.20 11.88
C ARG A 28 2.66 3.73 11.51
N ASP A 29 3.35 3.44 10.41
CA ASP A 29 3.65 2.07 9.99
C ASP A 29 5.13 1.87 9.60
N PRO A 30 6.01 1.64 10.60
CA PRO A 30 7.41 1.32 10.36
C PRO A 30 7.62 -0.06 9.74
N ARG A 31 6.64 -0.98 9.85
CA ARG A 31 6.74 -2.34 9.29
C ARG A 31 6.57 -2.30 7.78
N ALA A 32 5.48 -1.73 7.27
CA ALA A 32 5.28 -1.55 5.84
C ALA A 32 6.38 -0.68 5.19
N THR A 33 6.99 0.24 5.95
CA THR A 33 8.17 0.98 5.51
C THR A 33 9.38 0.07 5.30
N ARG A 34 9.61 -0.91 6.19
CA ARG A 34 10.71 -1.89 6.07
C ARG A 34 10.40 -2.91 4.96
N ASP A 35 9.18 -3.45 4.94
CA ASP A 35 8.70 -4.37 3.91
C ASP A 35 8.84 -3.79 2.49
N ALA A 36 8.61 -2.48 2.34
CA ALA A 36 8.82 -1.79 1.06
C ALA A 36 10.30 -1.77 0.63
N PHE A 37 11.28 -1.68 1.55
CA PHE A 37 12.70 -1.76 1.20
C PHE A 37 13.09 -3.16 0.68
N ASP A 38 12.49 -4.22 1.22
CA ASP A 38 12.70 -5.60 0.75
C ASP A 38 12.02 -5.86 -0.61
N ALA A 39 10.74 -5.51 -0.75
CA ALA A 39 9.99 -5.68 -2.00
C ALA A 39 10.62 -4.87 -3.16
N LEU A 40 11.15 -3.67 -2.86
CA LEU A 40 11.92 -2.86 -3.81
C LEU A 40 13.35 -3.37 -4.03
N LYS A 41 13.81 -4.42 -3.34
CA LYS A 41 15.16 -4.98 -3.45
C LYS A 41 16.24 -3.89 -3.33
N VAL A 42 16.19 -3.08 -2.26
CA VAL A 42 17.13 -1.96 -2.05
C VAL A 42 18.55 -2.51 -1.77
N PRO A 43 19.60 -2.04 -2.47
CA PRO A 43 20.96 -2.59 -2.29
C PRO A 43 21.48 -2.41 -0.86
N THR A 44 22.07 -3.47 -0.30
CA THR A 44 22.58 -3.55 1.09
C THR A 44 23.70 -2.57 1.43
N VAL A 45 24.28 -1.89 0.43
CA VAL A 45 25.14 -0.71 0.61
C VAL A 45 24.43 0.40 1.40
N VAL A 46 23.10 0.47 1.29
CA VAL A 46 22.20 1.26 2.12
C VAL A 46 21.59 0.32 3.16
N ALA A 47 22.04 0.40 4.42
CA ALA A 47 21.61 -0.50 5.50
C ALA A 47 20.09 -0.42 5.75
N PRO A 48 19.27 -1.42 5.34
CA PRO A 48 17.83 -1.21 5.17
C PRO A 48 17.09 -0.85 6.47
N ASP A 49 17.42 -1.51 7.59
CA ASP A 49 16.79 -1.23 8.89
C ASP A 49 17.13 0.15 9.45
N VAL A 50 18.34 0.64 9.20
CA VAL A 50 18.77 1.98 9.63
C VAL A 50 18.08 3.02 8.77
N SER A 51 18.05 2.82 7.45
CA SER A 51 17.42 3.73 6.50
C SER A 51 15.90 3.80 6.66
N ALA A 52 15.21 2.67 6.79
CA ALA A 52 13.76 2.62 7.01
C ALA A 52 13.34 3.32 8.33
N ARG A 53 14.19 3.26 9.38
CA ARG A 53 13.96 3.97 10.65
C ARG A 53 14.33 5.46 10.60
N ALA A 54 15.34 5.84 9.83
CA ALA A 54 15.82 7.23 9.75
C ALA A 54 15.01 8.09 8.75
N LEU A 55 14.56 7.48 7.63
CA LEU A 55 13.87 8.17 6.54
C LEU A 55 12.68 9.03 6.97
N PRO A 56 11.77 8.60 7.87
CA PRO A 56 10.61 9.40 8.27
C PRO A 56 11.01 10.68 9.00
N TRP A 57 12.07 10.61 9.82
CA TRP A 57 12.63 11.77 10.51
C TRP A 57 13.35 12.71 9.54
N VAL A 58 14.02 12.19 8.51
CA VAL A 58 14.64 13.00 7.45
C VAL A 58 13.57 13.73 6.63
N GLU A 59 12.47 13.07 6.25
CA GLU A 59 11.35 13.70 5.55
C GLU A 59 10.74 14.85 6.39
N ILE A 60 10.42 14.58 7.66
CA ILE A 60 9.81 15.58 8.56
C ILE A 60 10.79 16.74 8.84
N ALA A 61 12.08 16.45 9.08
CA ALA A 61 13.09 17.47 9.32
C ALA A 61 13.30 18.36 8.08
N LEU A 62 13.39 17.79 6.87
CA LEU A 62 13.48 18.56 5.63
C LEU A 62 12.22 19.43 5.44
N ALA A 63 11.03 18.90 5.70
CA ALA A 63 9.79 19.66 5.59
C ALA A 63 9.75 20.88 6.52
N ILE A 64 10.18 20.70 7.78
CA ILE A 64 10.25 21.80 8.75
C ILE A 64 11.32 22.82 8.32
N LEU A 65 12.52 22.35 7.94
CA LEU A 65 13.62 23.22 7.50
C LEU A 65 13.22 24.07 6.28
N LEU A 66 12.58 23.48 5.26
CA LEU A 66 12.06 24.22 4.10
C LEU A 66 11.16 25.40 4.48
N LEU A 67 10.43 25.32 5.60
CA LEU A 67 9.52 26.37 6.05
C LEU A 67 10.21 27.44 6.91
N VAL A 68 11.21 27.07 7.73
CA VAL A 68 11.83 27.97 8.73
C VAL A 68 13.21 28.49 8.35
N THR A 69 13.89 27.90 7.36
CA THR A 69 15.30 28.22 7.06
C THR A 69 15.44 29.56 6.29
N PRO A 70 16.32 30.47 6.76
CA PRO A 70 16.58 31.75 6.07
C PRO A 70 17.46 31.57 4.82
N ALA A 71 17.43 32.56 3.92
CA ALA A 71 17.99 32.51 2.56
C ALA A 71 19.35 31.82 2.42
N GLY A 72 20.37 32.30 3.14
CA GLY A 72 21.74 31.76 3.06
C GLY A 72 21.90 30.29 3.48
N TRP A 73 20.87 29.69 4.09
CA TRP A 73 20.84 28.28 4.48
C TRP A 73 19.80 27.45 3.72
N LEU A 74 18.90 28.05 2.92
CA LEU A 74 17.90 27.29 2.16
C LEU A 74 18.55 26.46 1.03
N PHE A 75 19.67 26.93 0.47
CA PHE A 75 20.41 26.21 -0.57
C PHE A 75 20.81 24.78 -0.15
N PRO A 76 21.59 24.55 0.94
CA PRO A 76 21.93 23.17 1.35
C PRO A 76 20.71 22.32 1.72
N VAL A 77 19.65 22.89 2.30
CA VAL A 77 18.40 22.16 2.60
C VAL A 77 17.72 21.68 1.30
N SER A 78 17.59 22.57 0.32
CA SER A 78 17.00 22.25 -0.99
C SER A 78 17.87 21.29 -1.82
N ALA A 79 19.20 21.33 -1.68
CA ALA A 79 20.10 20.36 -2.31
C ALA A 79 19.91 18.94 -1.73
N VAL A 80 19.79 18.80 -0.40
CA VAL A 80 19.48 17.51 0.24
C VAL A 80 18.09 17.02 -0.16
N LEU A 81 17.10 17.91 -0.30
CA LEU A 81 15.78 17.57 -0.83
C LEU A 81 15.85 17.01 -2.26
N VAL A 82 16.59 17.65 -3.17
CA VAL A 82 16.76 17.17 -4.55
C VAL A 82 17.41 15.79 -4.57
N LEU A 83 18.42 15.53 -3.73
CA LEU A 83 19.02 14.20 -3.60
C LEU A 83 18.01 13.14 -3.11
N LEU A 84 17.13 13.49 -2.15
CA LEU A 84 16.07 12.60 -1.68
C LEU A 84 15.03 12.30 -2.77
N MET A 85 14.57 13.33 -3.51
CA MET A 85 13.60 13.15 -4.60
C MET A 85 14.19 12.38 -5.80
N LEU A 86 15.48 12.57 -6.10
CA LEU A 86 16.21 11.76 -7.07
C LEU A 86 16.34 10.30 -6.63
N ALA A 87 16.61 10.03 -5.34
CA ALA A 87 16.66 8.67 -4.82
C ALA A 87 15.29 7.97 -4.93
N TYR A 88 14.20 8.65 -4.56
CA TYR A 88 12.83 8.13 -4.74
C TYR A 88 12.50 7.87 -6.23
N THR A 89 12.83 8.82 -7.11
CA THR A 89 12.62 8.68 -8.56
C THR A 89 13.41 7.49 -9.13
N GLY A 90 14.67 7.31 -8.74
CA GLY A 90 15.50 6.18 -9.19
C GLY A 90 15.02 4.82 -8.65
N ILE A 91 14.51 4.78 -7.42
CA ILE A 91 13.89 3.58 -6.83
C ILE A 91 12.62 3.19 -7.61
N VAL A 92 11.73 4.15 -7.87
CA VAL A 92 10.49 3.94 -8.65
C VAL A 92 10.81 3.54 -10.10
N ALA A 93 11.76 4.22 -10.76
CA ALA A 93 12.16 3.92 -12.13
C ALA A 93 12.75 2.51 -12.28
N ARG A 94 13.48 2.01 -11.27
CA ARG A 94 14.01 0.65 -11.25
C ARG A 94 12.93 -0.40 -10.96
N ALA A 95 11.96 -0.10 -10.11
CA ALA A 95 10.86 -1.02 -9.80
C ALA A 95 9.92 -1.24 -11.01
N LEU A 96 9.78 -0.24 -11.89
CA LEU A 96 9.12 -0.38 -13.20
C LEU A 96 9.87 -1.28 -14.21
N GLY A 97 11.06 -1.75 -13.86
CA GLY A 97 11.84 -2.74 -14.61
C GLY A 97 11.89 -4.12 -13.94
N PHE A 98 10.99 -4.42 -13.01
CA PHE A 98 10.79 -5.76 -12.47
C PHE A 98 9.70 -6.49 -13.27
N ASP A 99 9.83 -7.81 -13.37
CA ASP A 99 8.86 -8.66 -14.06
C ASP A 99 7.52 -8.75 -13.32
N GLU A 100 7.56 -8.63 -11.98
CA GLU A 100 6.40 -8.69 -11.08
C GLU A 100 5.95 -7.29 -10.63
N PRO A 101 4.64 -6.96 -10.63
CA PRO A 101 4.15 -5.67 -10.14
C PRO A 101 4.31 -5.54 -8.62
N VAL A 102 5.20 -4.65 -8.19
CA VAL A 102 5.38 -4.32 -6.76
C VAL A 102 4.37 -3.26 -6.34
N ALA A 103 3.59 -3.53 -5.30
CA ALA A 103 2.79 -2.52 -4.61
C ALA A 103 3.67 -1.78 -3.58
N CYS A 104 4.00 -0.50 -3.81
CA CYS A 104 4.82 0.23 -2.84
C CYS A 104 4.00 0.96 -1.78
N SER A 105 4.10 0.49 -0.54
CA SER A 105 3.74 1.22 0.69
C SER A 105 4.63 2.45 0.97
N CYS A 106 5.19 3.07 -0.07
CA CYS A 106 6.08 4.25 -0.06
C CYS A 106 5.47 5.45 0.71
N PHE A 107 4.13 5.53 0.74
CA PHE A 107 3.32 6.54 1.44
C PHE A 107 2.50 5.94 2.61
N GLY A 108 2.93 4.79 3.15
CA GLY A 108 2.19 4.01 4.15
C GLY A 108 0.84 3.49 3.63
N SER A 109 -0.11 3.25 4.53
CA SER A 109 -1.42 2.62 4.25
C SER A 109 -2.36 3.39 3.30
N LEU A 110 -1.98 4.60 2.87
CA LEU A 110 -2.63 5.38 1.82
C LEU A 110 -2.17 5.01 0.39
N GLY A 111 -1.05 4.29 0.26
CA GLY A 111 -0.43 3.92 -1.02
C GLY A 111 -0.63 2.46 -1.42
N ARG A 112 -1.89 1.99 -1.53
CA ARG A 112 -2.19 0.60 -1.95
C ARG A 112 -2.31 0.41 -3.47
N HIS A 113 -1.47 1.10 -4.25
CA HIS A 113 -1.49 1.03 -5.70
C HIS A 113 -0.17 0.43 -6.22
N GLU A 114 -0.25 -0.32 -7.32
CA GLU A 114 0.91 -0.85 -8.05
C GLU A 114 1.78 0.30 -8.57
N ILE A 115 3.11 0.12 -8.60
CA ILE A 115 4.01 1.14 -9.13
C ILE A 115 3.82 1.23 -10.65
N ASP A 116 3.33 2.37 -11.12
CA ASP A 116 2.99 2.61 -12.52
C ASP A 116 3.74 3.81 -13.14
N ARG A 117 3.46 4.10 -14.41
CA ARG A 117 4.08 5.22 -15.13
C ARG A 117 3.63 6.60 -14.61
N THR A 118 2.43 6.73 -14.05
CA THR A 118 1.98 7.98 -13.39
C THR A 118 2.69 8.20 -12.05
N THR A 119 2.98 7.13 -11.30
CA THR A 119 3.82 7.17 -10.10
C THR A 119 5.25 7.66 -10.41
N LEU A 120 5.85 7.21 -11.52
CA LEU A 120 7.13 7.77 -11.98
C LEU A 120 6.99 9.25 -12.38
N ALA A 121 5.99 9.61 -13.18
CA ALA A 121 5.75 11.00 -13.60
C ALA A 121 5.56 11.95 -12.41
N ARG A 122 4.87 11.51 -11.35
CA ARG A 122 4.70 12.23 -10.09
C ARG A 122 6.03 12.45 -9.36
N ASN A 123 6.90 11.45 -9.30
CA ASN A 123 8.22 11.58 -8.65
C ASN A 123 9.17 12.49 -9.46
N VAL A 124 9.13 12.42 -10.80
CA VAL A 124 9.84 13.35 -11.69
C VAL A 124 9.34 14.80 -11.48
N LEU A 125 8.03 15.01 -11.36
CA LEU A 125 7.47 16.33 -11.06
C LEU A 125 7.92 16.85 -9.68
N LEU A 126 7.87 16.02 -8.62
CA LEU A 126 8.37 16.39 -7.29
C LEU A 126 9.87 16.74 -7.31
N THR A 127 10.66 16.04 -8.13
CA THR A 127 12.09 16.33 -8.34
C THR A 127 12.31 17.67 -9.04
N ALA A 128 11.52 17.97 -10.09
CA ALA A 128 11.58 19.26 -10.78
C ALA A 128 11.13 20.43 -9.87
N LEU A 129 10.11 20.21 -9.03
CA LEU A 129 9.67 21.17 -8.02
C LEU A 129 10.78 21.41 -6.96
N ALA A 130 11.45 20.36 -6.49
CA ALA A 130 12.59 20.51 -5.57
C ALA A 130 13.75 21.30 -6.21
N ALA A 131 14.05 21.08 -7.50
CA ALA A 131 15.04 21.87 -8.24
C ALA A 131 14.64 23.35 -8.39
N ALA A 132 13.35 23.66 -8.51
CA ALA A 132 12.86 25.04 -8.48
C ALA A 132 13.10 25.73 -7.12
N VAL A 133 13.04 24.99 -6.00
CA VAL A 133 13.42 25.52 -4.68
C VAL A 133 14.93 25.80 -4.61
N VAL A 134 15.79 24.98 -5.22
CA VAL A 134 17.23 25.26 -5.34
C VAL A 134 17.47 26.57 -6.10
N TRP A 135 16.77 26.80 -7.22
CA TRP A 135 16.87 28.04 -7.98
C TRP A 135 16.42 29.26 -7.16
N PHE A 136 15.27 29.15 -6.47
CA PHE A 136 14.77 30.19 -5.57
C PHE A 136 15.74 30.51 -4.43
N ALA A 137 16.42 29.51 -3.86
CA ALA A 137 17.44 29.72 -2.83
C ALA A 137 18.73 30.37 -3.38
N LEU A 138 19.11 30.07 -4.63
CA LEU A 138 20.25 30.71 -5.31
C LEU A 138 20.00 32.19 -5.63
N ASP A 139 18.74 32.57 -5.87
CA ASP A 139 18.29 33.96 -6.05
C ASP A 139 18.20 34.75 -4.71
N GLY A 140 18.67 34.15 -3.61
CA GLY A 140 18.57 34.73 -2.26
C GLY A 140 17.19 34.63 -1.61
N GLY A 141 16.28 33.84 -2.20
CA GLY A 141 14.94 33.61 -1.69
C GLY A 141 14.90 32.73 -0.44
N SER A 142 13.88 32.93 0.38
CA SER A 142 13.56 32.06 1.52
C SER A 142 12.07 32.06 1.82
N THR A 143 11.57 31.02 2.47
CA THR A 143 10.15 30.94 2.85
C THR A 143 9.76 32.07 3.82
N PRO A 144 10.56 32.45 4.83
CA PRO A 144 10.27 33.61 5.66
C PRO A 144 10.29 34.95 4.90
N SER A 145 11.20 35.15 3.94
CA SER A 145 11.25 36.41 3.17
C SER A 145 10.12 36.49 2.15
N ALA A 146 9.85 35.44 1.38
CA ALA A 146 8.74 35.42 0.43
C ALA A 146 7.37 35.58 1.12
N LEU A 147 7.22 35.16 2.39
CA LEU A 147 6.03 35.41 3.19
C LEU A 147 5.93 36.88 3.65
N ALA A 148 7.07 37.52 3.97
CA ALA A 148 7.13 38.94 4.32
C ALA A 148 6.90 39.86 3.10
N ASP A 149 7.30 39.42 1.91
CA ASP A 149 7.12 40.14 0.63
C ASP A 149 5.72 39.95 0.01
N LEU A 150 4.78 39.25 0.67
CA LEU A 150 3.42 39.06 0.16
C LEU A 150 2.58 40.34 0.23
N ASP A 151 2.23 40.87 -0.95
CA ASP A 151 1.15 41.84 -1.08
C ASP A 151 -0.24 41.18 -0.96
N GLY A 152 -1.29 42.01 -0.92
CA GLY A 152 -2.68 41.52 -0.80
C GLY A 152 -3.14 40.65 -1.97
N ALA A 153 -2.57 40.81 -3.17
CA ALA A 153 -2.87 39.93 -4.30
C ALA A 153 -2.17 38.58 -4.15
N GLY A 154 -0.95 38.54 -3.60
CA GLY A 154 -0.25 37.32 -3.23
C GLY A 154 -0.99 36.49 -2.18
N TRP A 155 -1.58 37.13 -1.16
CA TRP A 155 -2.43 36.45 -0.19
C TRP A 155 -3.70 35.83 -0.83
N TRP A 156 -4.37 36.55 -1.73
CA TRP A 156 -5.51 36.01 -2.47
C TRP A 156 -5.11 34.86 -3.42
N ALA A 157 -3.97 34.97 -4.09
CA ALA A 157 -3.45 33.92 -4.98
C ALA A 157 -3.08 32.64 -4.20
N LEU A 158 -2.47 32.79 -3.02
CA LEU A 158 -2.17 31.67 -2.11
C LEU A 158 -3.46 31.00 -1.62
N ALA A 159 -4.44 31.80 -1.15
CA ALA A 159 -5.74 31.28 -0.71
C ALA A 159 -6.49 30.55 -1.83
N ALA A 160 -6.47 31.10 -3.05
CA ALA A 160 -7.06 30.45 -4.23
C ALA A 160 -6.36 29.14 -4.60
N ALA A 161 -5.03 29.09 -4.51
CA ALA A 161 -4.26 27.85 -4.75
C ALA A 161 -4.57 26.78 -3.69
N THR A 162 -4.65 27.15 -2.41
CA THR A 162 -5.05 26.23 -1.32
C THR A 162 -6.48 25.73 -1.50
N ALA A 163 -7.42 26.61 -1.86
CA ALA A 163 -8.80 26.22 -2.13
C ALA A 163 -8.92 25.30 -3.35
N ALA A 164 -8.19 25.58 -4.44
CA ALA A 164 -8.16 24.73 -5.63
C ALA A 164 -7.56 23.34 -5.31
N ALA A 165 -6.50 23.27 -4.50
CA ALA A 165 -5.93 22.01 -4.04
C ALA A 165 -6.91 21.22 -3.16
N ALA A 166 -7.62 21.88 -2.24
CA ALA A 166 -8.65 21.24 -1.41
C ALA A 166 -9.82 20.71 -2.26
N VAL A 167 -10.30 21.47 -3.24
CA VAL A 167 -11.35 21.03 -4.17
C VAL A 167 -10.86 19.87 -5.04
N ALA A 168 -9.63 19.91 -5.55
CA ALA A 168 -9.05 18.79 -6.30
C ALA A 168 -8.95 17.51 -5.45
N VAL A 169 -8.58 17.62 -4.17
CA VAL A 169 -8.55 16.50 -3.23
C VAL A 169 -9.96 15.98 -2.91
N MET A 170 -10.97 16.84 -2.77
CA MET A 170 -12.36 16.39 -2.57
C MET A 170 -12.93 15.69 -3.82
N VAL A 171 -12.65 16.21 -5.02
CA VAL A 171 -13.15 15.67 -6.29
C VAL A 171 -12.45 14.38 -6.71
N THR A 172 -11.13 14.25 -6.46
CA THR A 172 -10.36 13.05 -6.85
C THR A 172 -10.21 12.03 -5.71
N GLY A 173 -10.07 12.50 -4.46
CA GLY A 173 -9.93 11.64 -3.27
C GLY A 173 -11.22 10.97 -2.81
N GLY A 174 -12.39 11.40 -3.30
CA GLY A 174 -13.67 10.74 -3.06
C GLY A 174 -13.71 9.26 -3.50
N ALA A 175 -12.79 8.83 -4.37
CA ALA A 175 -12.65 7.45 -4.81
C ALA A 175 -11.89 6.51 -3.85
N SER A 176 -11.32 7.01 -2.74
CA SER A 176 -10.41 6.22 -1.87
C SER A 176 -10.86 6.10 -0.41
N SER A 177 -12.13 6.37 -0.10
CA SER A 177 -12.75 6.04 1.21
C SER A 177 -13.66 4.80 1.17
N ALA A 178 -13.77 4.12 0.03
CA ALA A 178 -14.30 2.75 0.00
C ALA A 178 -13.28 1.79 0.64
N GLY A 179 -13.73 0.91 1.54
CA GLY A 179 -12.86 -0.09 2.18
C GLY A 179 -12.37 0.22 3.60
N ARG A 180 -13.04 1.13 4.33
CA ARG A 180 -13.12 1.11 5.80
C ARG A 180 -14.53 1.43 6.28
N SER A 181 -15.44 0.47 6.10
CA SER A 181 -16.64 0.41 6.93
C SER A 181 -16.20 0.20 8.38
N PRO A 182 -16.62 1.03 9.35
CA PRO A 182 -16.42 0.72 10.75
C PRO A 182 -17.40 -0.39 11.13
N VAL A 183 -16.94 -1.64 11.17
CA VAL A 183 -17.70 -2.75 11.76
C VAL A 183 -17.77 -2.47 13.27
N GLY A 184 -18.90 -1.91 13.71
CA GLY A 184 -18.97 -1.24 15.00
C GLY A 184 -20.35 -0.68 15.36
N GLY A 185 -21.37 -1.53 15.33
CA GLY A 185 -22.69 -1.24 15.90
C GLY A 185 -23.87 -1.56 14.98
N ASP A 186 -24.57 -2.65 15.29
CA ASP A 186 -26.02 -2.83 15.13
C ASP A 186 -26.67 -2.49 13.76
N GLU A 187 -26.06 -2.90 12.65
CA GLU A 187 -26.78 -3.05 11.38
C GLU A 187 -26.56 -4.44 10.76
N LEU A 188 -27.58 -5.29 10.89
CA LEU A 188 -27.67 -6.61 10.25
C LEU A 188 -27.95 -6.45 8.74
N LEU A 189 -26.96 -5.91 8.02
CA LEU A 189 -27.00 -5.86 6.57
C LEU A 189 -26.94 -7.29 6.01
N ASP A 190 -27.91 -7.66 5.18
CA ASP A 190 -27.94 -8.96 4.50
C ASP A 190 -26.61 -9.19 3.76
N TYR A 191 -25.85 -10.19 4.23
CA TYR A 191 -24.80 -10.78 3.42
C TYR A 191 -25.47 -11.59 2.31
N GLU A 192 -25.90 -10.91 1.25
CA GLU A 192 -26.47 -11.53 0.05
C GLU A 192 -25.45 -12.55 -0.47
N ARG A 193 -25.76 -13.84 -0.26
CA ARG A 193 -24.88 -14.94 -0.65
C ARG A 193 -24.68 -14.93 -2.16
N GLN A 194 -23.56 -14.38 -2.60
CA GLN A 194 -23.16 -14.40 -4.00
C GLN A 194 -22.70 -15.82 -4.37
N PRO A 195 -23.10 -16.38 -5.52
CA PRO A 195 -22.61 -17.68 -5.95
C PRO A 195 -21.09 -17.63 -6.17
N ILE A 196 -20.37 -18.72 -5.90
CA ILE A 196 -18.91 -18.77 -6.13
C ILE A 196 -18.64 -18.44 -7.61
N PRO A 197 -17.93 -17.34 -7.91
CA PRO A 197 -17.70 -16.93 -9.28
C PRO A 197 -16.70 -17.87 -9.99
N TYR A 198 -16.78 -17.93 -11.32
CA TYR A 198 -15.89 -18.78 -12.11
C TYR A 198 -14.46 -18.23 -12.12
N GLY A 199 -13.61 -18.84 -11.28
CA GLY A 199 -12.15 -18.74 -11.33
C GLY A 199 -11.53 -20.13 -11.35
N VAL A 200 -10.23 -20.21 -11.64
CA VAL A 200 -9.47 -21.47 -11.76
C VAL A 200 -8.16 -21.35 -10.99
N VAL A 201 -7.77 -22.42 -10.31
CA VAL A 201 -6.41 -22.60 -9.77
C VAL A 201 -5.78 -23.87 -10.34
N THR A 202 -4.45 -23.89 -10.40
CA THR A 202 -3.65 -25.07 -10.75
C THR A 202 -2.96 -25.58 -9.50
N HIS A 203 -3.11 -26.87 -9.21
CA HIS A 203 -2.45 -27.55 -8.09
C HIS A 203 -1.01 -27.98 -8.49
N HIS A 204 -0.18 -28.33 -7.50
CA HIS A 204 1.20 -28.80 -7.72
C HIS A 204 1.31 -30.11 -8.55
N ASP A 205 0.22 -30.84 -8.74
CA ASP A 205 0.11 -32.02 -9.62
C ASP A 205 -0.17 -31.65 -11.09
N GLY A 206 -0.22 -30.34 -11.42
CA GLY A 206 -0.57 -29.79 -12.72
C GLY A 206 -2.07 -29.82 -13.03
N ARG A 207 -2.92 -30.28 -12.10
CA ARG A 207 -4.37 -30.37 -12.29
C ARG A 207 -5.03 -29.01 -12.04
N ALA A 208 -5.82 -28.55 -13.01
CA ALA A 208 -6.70 -27.41 -12.82
C ALA A 208 -7.91 -27.78 -11.94
N SER A 209 -8.48 -26.81 -11.23
CA SER A 209 -9.76 -26.92 -10.53
C SER A 209 -10.46 -25.57 -10.49
N THR A 210 -11.77 -25.55 -10.75
CA THR A 210 -12.57 -24.33 -10.58
C THR A 210 -12.79 -24.03 -9.09
N LEU A 211 -12.99 -22.74 -8.74
CA LEU A 211 -13.25 -22.36 -7.34
C LEU A 211 -14.46 -23.10 -6.75
N SER A 212 -15.52 -23.29 -7.54
CA SER A 212 -16.69 -24.07 -7.14
C SER A 212 -16.34 -25.53 -6.85
N GLU A 213 -15.48 -26.16 -7.65
CA GLU A 213 -15.04 -27.55 -7.43
C GLU A 213 -14.20 -27.73 -6.17
N LEU A 214 -13.35 -26.76 -5.81
CA LEU A 214 -12.58 -26.79 -4.56
C LEU A 214 -13.50 -26.87 -3.34
N ALA A 215 -14.64 -26.16 -3.39
CA ALA A 215 -15.61 -26.05 -2.30
C ALA A 215 -16.64 -27.20 -2.24
N ARG A 216 -16.77 -28.03 -3.29
CA ARG A 216 -17.82 -29.07 -3.39
C ARG A 216 -17.87 -30.12 -2.28
N THR A 217 -16.83 -30.24 -1.46
CA THR A 217 -16.72 -31.28 -0.41
C THR A 217 -16.46 -30.72 1.00
N GLN A 218 -16.05 -29.47 1.11
CA GLN A 218 -15.75 -28.74 2.35
C GLN A 218 -15.62 -27.25 2.01
N ALA A 219 -15.85 -26.36 2.97
CA ALA A 219 -15.59 -24.94 2.75
C ALA A 219 -14.10 -24.70 2.49
N ARG A 220 -13.75 -23.61 1.78
CA ARG A 220 -12.37 -23.31 1.38
C ARG A 220 -11.97 -21.88 1.71
N LEU A 221 -10.94 -21.72 2.53
CA LEU A 221 -10.28 -20.45 2.74
C LEU A 221 -9.18 -20.30 1.70
N LEU A 222 -9.39 -19.42 0.72
CA LEU A 222 -8.34 -18.99 -0.19
C LEU A 222 -7.57 -17.84 0.46
N VAL A 223 -6.24 -17.94 0.53
CA VAL A 223 -5.36 -16.86 0.98
C VAL A 223 -4.42 -16.47 -0.16
N VAL A 224 -4.61 -15.27 -0.71
CA VAL A 224 -3.92 -14.79 -1.91
C VAL A 224 -2.63 -14.08 -1.53
N LEU A 225 -1.49 -14.56 -2.03
CA LEU A 225 -0.15 -14.20 -1.57
C LEU A 225 0.81 -13.87 -2.72
N ASN A 226 1.94 -13.24 -2.38
CA ASN A 226 3.08 -13.03 -3.26
C ASN A 226 4.38 -13.23 -2.45
N PRO A 227 5.32 -14.12 -2.83
CA PRO A 227 6.51 -14.42 -2.05
C PRO A 227 7.48 -13.23 -1.92
N SER A 228 7.38 -12.22 -2.80
CA SER A 228 8.19 -10.99 -2.72
C SER A 228 7.64 -9.91 -1.77
N CYS A 229 6.55 -10.19 -1.06
CA CYS A 229 5.83 -9.23 -0.21
C CYS A 229 5.94 -9.63 1.28
N GLY A 230 6.63 -8.83 2.10
CA GLY A 230 6.87 -9.12 3.53
C GLY A 230 5.62 -9.48 4.36
N PRO A 231 4.50 -8.73 4.24
CA PRO A 231 3.22 -9.09 4.87
C PRO A 231 2.62 -10.40 4.36
N CYS A 232 2.91 -10.82 3.12
CA CYS A 232 2.51 -12.12 2.59
C CYS A 232 3.34 -13.25 3.19
N VAL A 233 4.67 -13.10 3.30
CA VAL A 233 5.55 -14.09 3.95
C VAL A 233 5.10 -14.34 5.39
N ARG A 234 4.86 -13.27 6.16
CA ARG A 234 4.31 -13.38 7.54
C ARG A 234 2.87 -13.90 7.61
N THR A 235 2.15 -13.96 6.50
CA THR A 235 0.83 -14.60 6.42
C THR A 235 0.98 -16.07 6.05
N ALA A 236 1.93 -16.40 5.17
CA ALA A 236 2.31 -17.75 4.77
C ALA A 236 2.77 -18.59 5.98
N GLU A 237 3.64 -18.01 6.83
CA GLU A 237 4.12 -18.60 8.11
C GLU A 237 2.99 -19.04 9.08
N LYS A 238 1.75 -18.54 8.90
CA LYS A 238 0.60 -18.85 9.76
C LYS A 238 -0.30 -19.94 9.17
N LEU A 239 -0.15 -20.29 7.88
CA LEU A 239 -1.13 -21.12 7.17
C LEU A 239 -1.24 -22.55 7.69
N ASP A 240 -0.13 -23.21 8.00
CA ASP A 240 -0.15 -24.57 8.57
C ASP A 240 -0.89 -24.60 9.91
N GLY A 241 -0.66 -23.59 10.76
CA GLY A 241 -1.34 -23.42 12.03
C GLY A 241 -2.85 -23.15 11.87
N TRP A 242 -3.25 -22.40 10.85
CA TRP A 242 -4.66 -22.18 10.52
C TRP A 242 -5.31 -23.43 9.93
N ALA A 243 -4.65 -24.12 9.00
CA ALA A 243 -5.14 -25.35 8.37
C ALA A 243 -5.38 -26.46 9.42
N ALA A 244 -4.49 -26.61 10.39
CA ALA A 244 -4.63 -27.56 11.49
C ALA A 244 -5.82 -27.27 12.41
N GLN A 245 -6.20 -25.99 12.59
CA GLN A 245 -7.34 -25.58 13.45
C GLN A 245 -8.68 -25.56 12.70
N LEU A 246 -8.66 -25.29 11.40
CA LEU A 246 -9.84 -25.21 10.53
C LEU A 246 -10.31 -26.57 10.00
N THR A 247 -9.42 -27.57 9.98
CA THR A 247 -9.72 -28.96 9.58
C THR A 247 -10.67 -29.62 10.58
N PRO A 248 -11.71 -30.39 10.13
CA PRO A 248 -12.03 -30.76 8.76
C PRO A 248 -13.08 -29.86 8.08
N ALA A 249 -13.57 -28.80 8.74
CA ALA A 249 -14.69 -28.01 8.27
C ALA A 249 -14.32 -27.05 7.12
N VAL A 250 -13.13 -26.43 7.20
CA VAL A 250 -12.61 -25.49 6.19
C VAL A 250 -11.19 -25.91 5.81
N GLY A 251 -10.95 -26.13 4.51
CA GLY A 251 -9.62 -26.38 3.97
C GLY A 251 -8.95 -25.08 3.50
N VAL A 252 -7.71 -24.85 3.92
CA VAL A 252 -6.91 -23.67 3.52
C VAL A 252 -6.19 -23.93 2.20
N LEU A 253 -6.07 -22.92 1.33
CA LEU A 253 -5.23 -22.93 0.13
C LEU A 253 -4.52 -21.57 -0.05
N ALA A 254 -3.21 -21.62 -0.31
CA ALA A 254 -2.38 -20.47 -0.63
C ALA A 254 -2.36 -20.23 -2.15
N VAL A 255 -2.82 -19.06 -2.60
CA VAL A 255 -2.96 -18.74 -4.03
C VAL A 255 -1.84 -17.80 -4.48
N TYR A 256 -0.95 -18.32 -5.33
CA TYR A 256 0.25 -17.66 -5.85
C TYR A 256 0.08 -17.25 -7.32
N PRO A 257 0.76 -16.18 -7.79
CA PRO A 257 0.54 -15.63 -9.13
C PRO A 257 0.90 -16.61 -10.27
N ASP A 258 1.80 -17.56 -10.00
CA ASP A 258 2.32 -18.52 -10.96
C ASP A 258 2.87 -19.79 -10.25
N GLU A 259 3.22 -20.82 -11.03
CA GLU A 259 3.72 -22.10 -10.51
C GLU A 259 5.12 -22.00 -9.88
N HIS A 260 6.02 -21.15 -10.40
CA HIS A 260 7.34 -20.95 -9.81
C HIS A 260 7.23 -20.23 -8.46
N SER A 261 6.36 -19.22 -8.32
CA SER A 261 6.03 -18.62 -7.02
C SER A 261 5.44 -19.64 -6.04
N ALA A 262 4.55 -20.53 -6.50
CA ALA A 262 3.95 -21.57 -5.66
C ALA A 262 4.99 -22.62 -5.19
N LEU A 263 5.94 -22.99 -6.05
CA LEU A 263 7.03 -23.93 -5.74
C LEU A 263 8.17 -23.29 -4.94
N ALA A 264 8.29 -21.96 -4.95
CA ALA A 264 9.30 -21.21 -4.19
C ALA A 264 8.85 -20.87 -2.75
N ALA A 265 7.55 -20.98 -2.45
CA ALA A 265 7.02 -20.82 -1.10
C ALA A 265 7.55 -21.95 -0.19
N GLY A 266 8.15 -21.57 0.94
CA GLY A 266 8.75 -22.51 1.92
C GLY A 266 8.23 -22.32 3.34
N GLU A 267 7.29 -21.39 3.53
CA GLU A 267 6.75 -20.96 4.82
C GLU A 267 5.59 -21.84 5.32
N HIS A 268 5.08 -22.74 4.49
CA HIS A 268 3.95 -23.64 4.78
C HIS A 268 4.07 -24.95 3.99
N ALA A 269 3.20 -25.93 4.29
CA ALA A 269 3.19 -27.22 3.62
C ALA A 269 2.79 -27.12 2.13
N PRO A 270 3.49 -27.81 1.20
CA PRO A 270 3.34 -27.62 -0.25
C PRO A 270 1.98 -28.09 -0.80
N GLU A 271 1.26 -28.96 -0.09
CA GLU A 271 -0.11 -29.36 -0.44
C GLU A 271 -1.14 -28.22 -0.31
N LEU A 272 -0.81 -27.14 0.42
CA LEU A 272 -1.63 -25.93 0.48
C LEU A 272 -1.40 -25.01 -0.73
N ALA A 273 -0.29 -25.17 -1.47
CA ALA A 273 0.08 -24.28 -2.57
C ALA A 273 -0.72 -24.57 -3.85
N VAL A 274 -1.30 -23.50 -4.42
CA VAL A 274 -1.89 -23.48 -5.76
C VAL A 274 -1.51 -22.19 -6.50
N SER A 275 -1.46 -22.22 -7.83
CA SER A 275 -1.25 -21.04 -8.66
C SER A 275 -2.53 -20.58 -9.37
N GLU A 276 -2.65 -19.28 -9.66
CA GLU A 276 -3.80 -18.72 -10.41
C GLU A 276 -3.41 -18.33 -11.85
N PRO A 277 -3.83 -19.09 -12.88
CA PRO A 277 -3.61 -18.72 -14.27
C PRO A 277 -4.02 -17.27 -14.56
N GLU A 278 -3.12 -16.48 -15.15
CA GLU A 278 -3.29 -15.06 -15.46
C GLU A 278 -3.79 -14.17 -14.30
N LEU A 279 -3.46 -14.44 -13.04
CA LEU A 279 -3.96 -13.66 -11.90
C LEU A 279 -5.50 -13.63 -11.83
N ASN A 280 -6.19 -14.68 -12.28
CA ASN A 280 -7.64 -14.66 -12.42
C ASN A 280 -8.37 -14.49 -11.08
N VAL A 281 -7.84 -15.03 -9.98
CA VAL A 281 -8.47 -14.95 -8.65
C VAL A 281 -8.36 -13.53 -8.10
N ARG A 282 -7.19 -12.88 -8.22
CA ARG A 282 -6.99 -11.45 -7.89
C ARG A 282 -7.93 -10.55 -8.69
N ARG A 283 -8.02 -10.75 -10.01
CA ARG A 283 -8.90 -9.98 -10.90
C ARG A 283 -10.38 -10.18 -10.57
N LEU A 284 -10.79 -11.41 -10.24
CA LEU A 284 -12.17 -11.79 -9.96
C LEU A 284 -12.70 -11.19 -8.63
N PHE A 285 -11.90 -11.21 -7.57
CA PHE A 285 -12.26 -10.61 -6.28
C PHE A 285 -11.80 -9.15 -6.12
N SER A 286 -11.08 -8.58 -7.11
CA SER A 286 -10.49 -7.24 -7.07
C SER A 286 -9.58 -7.00 -5.84
N VAL A 287 -8.78 -8.01 -5.47
CA VAL A 287 -7.92 -7.99 -4.28
C VAL A 287 -6.44 -7.79 -4.58
N GLY A 288 -5.76 -7.05 -3.71
CA GLY A 288 -4.30 -7.06 -3.59
C GLY A 288 -3.79 -8.25 -2.77
N THR A 289 -2.57 -8.16 -2.21
CA THR A 289 -2.00 -9.20 -1.33
C THR A 289 -1.33 -8.62 -0.08
N PRO A 290 -1.40 -9.30 1.09
CA PRO A 290 -2.17 -10.53 1.34
C PRO A 290 -3.68 -10.24 1.37
N ALA A 291 -4.49 -11.21 0.94
CA ALA A 291 -5.95 -11.14 0.98
C ALA A 291 -6.55 -12.53 1.27
N ALA A 292 -7.80 -12.58 1.73
CA ALA A 292 -8.49 -13.84 2.00
C ALA A 292 -9.97 -13.82 1.59
N VAL A 293 -10.47 -14.98 1.15
CA VAL A 293 -11.86 -15.23 0.73
C VAL A 293 -12.30 -16.60 1.23
N LEU A 294 -13.48 -16.71 1.82
CA LEU A 294 -14.06 -17.99 2.24
C LEU A 294 -15.16 -18.43 1.26
N LEU A 295 -14.97 -19.60 0.64
CA LEU A 295 -15.95 -20.27 -0.20
C LEU A 295 -16.75 -21.27 0.64
N GLY A 296 -18.08 -21.20 0.58
CA GLY A 296 -19.00 -22.11 1.24
C GLY A 296 -19.21 -23.42 0.48
N ALA A 297 -19.40 -24.51 1.21
CA ALA A 297 -19.70 -25.82 0.63
C ALA A 297 -21.10 -25.92 0.00
N ASP A 298 -21.94 -24.90 0.18
CA ASP A 298 -23.25 -24.71 -0.46
C ASP A 298 -23.15 -24.15 -1.89
N GLY A 299 -21.95 -23.79 -2.35
CA GLY A 299 -21.71 -23.19 -3.68
C GLY A 299 -21.74 -21.66 -3.70
N PHE A 300 -21.81 -21.02 -2.54
CA PHE A 300 -21.80 -19.56 -2.38
C PHE A 300 -20.52 -19.05 -1.71
N LEU A 301 -20.27 -17.75 -1.77
CA LEU A 301 -19.31 -17.11 -0.86
C LEU A 301 -19.86 -17.16 0.57
N ALA A 302 -18.97 -17.36 1.54
CA ALA A 302 -19.29 -17.45 2.96
C ALA A 302 -18.55 -16.42 3.82
N GLY A 303 -17.64 -15.64 3.23
CA GLY A 303 -16.97 -14.53 3.91
C GLY A 303 -15.87 -13.89 3.06
N GLY A 304 -15.51 -12.64 3.40
CA GLY A 304 -14.60 -11.82 2.60
C GLY A 304 -15.23 -11.32 1.28
N PRO A 305 -14.42 -10.76 0.36
CA PRO A 305 -12.96 -10.63 0.43
C PRO A 305 -12.46 -9.63 1.50
N VAL A 306 -11.37 -9.99 2.19
CA VAL A 306 -10.61 -9.08 3.09
C VAL A 306 -9.18 -8.91 2.58
N GLY A 307 -8.49 -7.82 2.95
CA GLY A 307 -7.13 -7.52 2.46
C GLY A 307 -6.25 -6.71 3.41
N GLY A 308 -5.01 -7.16 3.57
CA GLY A 308 -4.03 -6.69 4.57
C GLY A 308 -3.75 -7.76 5.63
N GLU A 309 -2.51 -7.81 6.15
CA GLU A 309 -2.05 -8.87 7.08
C GLU A 309 -2.94 -9.00 8.33
N ASP A 310 -3.24 -7.86 8.97
CA ASP A 310 -4.07 -7.84 10.19
C ASP A 310 -5.52 -8.27 9.89
N ALA A 311 -6.11 -7.77 8.81
CA ALA A 311 -7.50 -8.07 8.41
C ALA A 311 -7.69 -9.54 7.97
N VAL A 312 -6.66 -10.16 7.37
CA VAL A 312 -6.66 -11.61 7.09
C VAL A 312 -6.58 -12.41 8.38
N ALA A 313 -5.75 -12.00 9.35
CA ALA A 313 -5.63 -12.70 10.64
C ALA A 313 -6.91 -12.55 11.51
N GLU A 314 -7.54 -11.38 11.49
CA GLU A 314 -8.83 -11.09 12.15
C GLU A 314 -9.95 -11.96 11.56
N PHE A 315 -10.12 -11.97 10.23
CA PHE A 315 -11.10 -12.79 9.54
C PHE A 315 -10.93 -14.31 9.79
N VAL A 316 -9.70 -14.81 9.89
CA VAL A 316 -9.47 -16.23 10.24
C VAL A 316 -9.85 -16.52 11.70
N ALA A 317 -9.65 -15.57 12.62
CA ALA A 317 -10.10 -15.71 14.00
C ALA A 317 -11.63 -15.71 14.13
N GLU A 318 -12.34 -14.88 13.36
CA GLU A 318 -13.81 -14.88 13.25
C GLU A 318 -14.32 -16.25 12.77
N VAL A 319 -13.77 -16.78 11.66
CA VAL A 319 -14.15 -18.10 11.12
C VAL A 319 -13.91 -19.23 12.13
N LEU A 320 -12.80 -19.18 12.88
CA LEU A 320 -12.54 -20.15 13.97
C LEU A 320 -13.56 -20.04 15.11
N GLN A 321 -13.98 -18.82 15.48
CA GLN A 321 -14.96 -18.61 16.54
C GLN A 321 -16.36 -19.12 16.16
N GLU A 322 -16.79 -18.90 14.92
CA GLU A 322 -18.07 -19.42 14.40
C GLU A 322 -18.08 -20.95 14.37
N LEU A 323 -16.98 -21.58 13.93
CA LEU A 323 -16.86 -23.05 13.94
C LEU A 323 -16.98 -23.64 15.36
N VAL A 324 -16.34 -23.03 16.36
CA VAL A 324 -16.48 -23.46 17.77
C VAL A 324 -17.90 -23.25 18.28
N THR A 325 -18.55 -22.14 17.89
CA THR A 325 -19.91 -21.79 18.33
C THR A 325 -20.94 -22.78 17.78
N HIS A 326 -20.83 -23.17 16.50
CA HIS A 326 -21.67 -24.20 15.91
C HIS A 326 -21.40 -25.60 16.48
N GLN A 327 -20.14 -25.99 16.68
CA GLN A 327 -19.81 -27.29 17.30
C GLN A 327 -20.32 -27.42 18.74
N GLY A 328 -20.46 -26.30 19.46
CA GLY A 328 -21.05 -26.27 20.80
C GLY A 328 -22.59 -26.29 20.85
N ALA A 329 -23.28 -26.19 19.71
CA ALA A 329 -24.74 -26.17 19.64
C ALA A 329 -25.38 -27.53 19.29
N ASP A 330 -24.61 -28.44 18.69
CA ASP A 330 -25.06 -29.78 18.24
C ASP A 330 -24.75 -30.91 19.25
N GLY A 331 -24.44 -30.60 20.51
CA GLY A 331 -23.98 -31.53 21.57
C GLY A 331 -24.84 -31.59 22.83
#